data_AF-A0A7G2JWD3-F1
#
_entry.id   AF-A0A7G2JWD3-F1
#
_cell.length_a   1.000
_cell.length_b   1.000
_cell.length_c   1.000
_cell.angle_alpha   90.00
_cell.angle_beta   90.00
_cell.angle_gamma   90.00
#
_symmetry.space_group_name_H-M   'P 1'
#
loop_
_entity.id
_entity.type
_entity.pdbx_description
1 polymer ?
#
loop_
_entity_poly.entity_id
_entity_poly.type
_entity_poly.pdbx_seq_one_letter_code
_entity_poly.pdbx_strand_id
1 'polypeptide(L)'
;MRYGVERYGIPAIYYSDNGGGEKNWMLDGDITGMLPRLGIKHQTGIPGNPQGRGIIERVHQTILYKIGRQFETYHGTGADKDTVRQVSTAVISLDKAKRKGATQLTPKQQWAVGKLPSWNQFLQACQEGIDEYNNKHEHRELGGMTPAQKRRQLMEKMNPDDLVFVTPVEARDLFRPSTLRVAQRGWLQLFNNLIAHSGEQTFCVELKVFTNALPQTLHLYSFAISQIPY
;
A
#
# COMPACT_ATOMS: atom_id res chain seq x y z
N MET A 1 4.49 -2.70 2.51
CA MET A 1 5.93 -2.47 2.80
C MET A 1 6.16 -1.24 3.70
N ARG A 2 5.97 0.00 3.21
CA ARG A 2 6.17 1.25 3.99
C ARG A 2 5.66 1.20 5.44
N TYR A 3 4.39 0.85 5.63
CA TYR A 3 3.74 0.76 6.94
C TYR A 3 4.53 -0.10 7.94
N GLY A 4 5.11 -1.21 7.46
CA GLY A 4 5.90 -2.13 8.27
C GLY A 4 7.28 -1.57 8.59
N VAL A 5 7.98 -1.02 7.60
CA VAL A 5 9.33 -0.46 7.79
C VAL A 5 9.33 0.73 8.74
N GLU A 6 8.37 1.65 8.61
CA GLU A 6 8.24 2.82 9.49
C GLU A 6 7.98 2.45 10.96
N ARG A 7 7.31 1.32 11.23
CA ARG A 7 6.89 0.92 12.59
C ARG A 7 7.80 -0.12 13.23
N TYR A 8 8.41 -0.97 12.42
CA TYR A 8 9.07 -2.20 12.88
C TYR A 8 10.50 -2.36 12.40
N GLY A 9 11.04 -1.35 11.69
CA GLY A 9 12.39 -1.36 11.17
C GLY A 9 12.52 -2.04 9.80
N ILE A 10 13.70 -1.89 9.20
CA ILE A 10 14.04 -2.49 7.91
C ILE A 10 14.29 -4.00 8.12
N PRO A 11 13.57 -4.90 7.43
CA PRO A 11 13.82 -6.33 7.53
C PRO A 11 15.08 -6.72 6.73
N ALA A 12 15.87 -7.67 7.23
CA ALA A 12 17.02 -8.18 6.48
C ALA A 12 16.62 -8.98 5.22
N ILE A 13 15.48 -9.69 5.29
CA ILE A 13 14.99 -10.56 4.21
C ILE A 13 13.50 -10.27 3.95
N TYR A 14 13.13 -10.18 2.67
CA TYR A 14 11.74 -10.14 2.22
C TYR A 14 11.44 -11.39 1.38
N TYR A 15 10.46 -12.16 1.81
CA TYR A 15 9.95 -13.31 1.08
C TYR A 15 8.74 -12.92 0.25
N SER A 16 8.76 -13.28 -1.03
CA SER A 16 7.66 -13.00 -1.96
C SER A 16 7.28 -14.27 -2.73
N ASP A 17 6.01 -14.37 -3.13
CA ASP A 17 5.53 -15.51 -3.93
C ASP A 17 5.88 -15.26 -5.40
N ASN A 18 6.17 -16.32 -6.16
CA ASN A 18 6.63 -16.23 -7.54
C ASN A 18 5.46 -16.01 -8.54
N GLY A 19 4.41 -15.33 -8.09
CA GLY A 19 3.26 -14.96 -8.90
C GLY A 19 3.59 -13.76 -9.79
N GLY A 20 3.17 -13.81 -11.06
CA GLY A 20 3.53 -12.79 -12.07
C GLY A 20 3.16 -11.33 -11.74
N GLY A 21 2.36 -11.09 -10.69
CA GLY A 21 2.02 -9.75 -10.20
C GLY A 21 3.05 -9.11 -9.26
N GLU A 22 3.96 -9.88 -8.66
CA GLU A 22 5.02 -9.37 -7.76
C GLU A 22 6.33 -9.04 -8.49
N LYS A 23 6.44 -9.29 -9.80
CA LYS A 23 7.45 -8.66 -10.66
C LYS A 23 7.09 -7.20 -10.95
N ASN A 24 6.69 -6.48 -9.91
CA ASN A 24 6.31 -5.09 -10.03
C ASN A 24 7.60 -4.26 -10.05
N TRP A 25 7.75 -3.42 -11.06
CA TRP A 25 8.88 -2.49 -11.24
C TRP A 25 9.25 -1.73 -9.95
N MET A 26 8.29 -1.55 -9.03
CA MET A 26 8.45 -0.93 -7.71
C MET A 26 9.20 -1.76 -6.66
N LEU A 27 9.24 -3.10 -6.74
CA LEU A 27 9.90 -3.95 -5.74
C LEU A 27 11.34 -4.30 -6.15
N ASP A 28 11.51 -4.72 -7.41
CA ASP A 28 12.74 -5.37 -7.90
C ASP A 28 13.48 -4.58 -8.99
N GLY A 29 13.05 -3.36 -9.34
CA GLY A 29 13.78 -2.56 -10.33
C GLY A 29 15.20 -2.23 -9.85
N ASP A 30 16.23 -2.51 -10.64
CA ASP A 30 17.64 -2.32 -10.25
C ASP A 30 17.98 -0.91 -9.71
N ILE A 31 17.26 0.11 -10.19
CA ILE A 31 17.48 1.52 -9.82
C ILE A 31 16.33 2.06 -8.94
N THR A 32 15.10 1.58 -9.13
CA THR A 32 13.86 2.14 -8.53
C THR A 32 13.16 1.21 -7.56
N GLY A 33 13.65 -0.02 -7.42
CA GLY A 33 13.14 -1.05 -6.54
C GLY A 33 13.36 -0.68 -5.07
N MET A 34 12.32 -0.82 -4.27
CA MET A 34 12.37 -0.48 -2.85
C MET A 34 13.27 -1.45 -2.05
N LEU A 35 13.38 -2.71 -2.47
CA LEU A 35 14.13 -3.73 -1.73
C LEU A 35 15.65 -3.46 -1.78
N PRO A 36 16.30 -3.24 -2.95
CA PRO A 36 17.72 -2.89 -3.03
C PRO A 36 18.06 -1.58 -2.32
N ARG A 37 17.21 -0.54 -2.44
CA ARG A 37 17.41 0.77 -1.79
C ARG A 37 17.43 0.70 -0.26
N LEU A 38 16.71 -0.27 0.29
CA LEU A 38 16.65 -0.52 1.74
C LEU A 38 17.67 -1.60 2.18
N GLY A 39 18.49 -2.14 1.27
CA GLY A 39 19.41 -3.23 1.58
C GLY A 39 18.71 -4.55 1.95
N ILE A 40 17.45 -4.72 1.54
CA ILE A 40 16.63 -5.89 1.87
C ILE A 40 16.93 -7.00 0.87
N LYS A 41 17.33 -8.17 1.37
CA LYS A 41 17.52 -9.36 0.52
C LYS A 41 16.16 -9.90 0.09
N HIS A 42 15.87 -9.85 -1.20
CA HIS A 42 14.68 -10.48 -1.76
C HIS A 42 14.92 -11.99 -1.96
N GLN A 43 14.03 -12.82 -1.41
CA GLN A 43 14.01 -14.25 -1.64
C GLN A 43 12.64 -14.64 -2.22
N THR A 44 12.64 -15.17 -3.43
CA THR A 44 11.43 -15.71 -4.04
C THR A 44 11.25 -17.17 -3.62
N GLY A 45 10.01 -17.56 -3.30
CA GLY A 45 9.69 -18.95 -3.01
C GLY A 45 9.97 -19.87 -4.19
N ILE A 46 10.30 -21.14 -3.90
CA ILE A 46 10.34 -22.20 -4.92
C ILE A 46 8.95 -22.27 -5.59
N PRO A 47 8.86 -22.22 -6.93
CA PRO A 47 7.59 -22.35 -7.63
C PRO A 47 6.81 -23.57 -7.15
N GLY A 48 5.58 -23.35 -6.68
CA GLY A 48 4.68 -24.42 -6.26
C GLY A 48 4.64 -24.74 -4.76
N ASN A 49 5.14 -23.88 -3.86
CA ASN A 49 4.97 -24.09 -2.42
C ASN A 49 3.49 -24.00 -1.98
N PRO A 50 2.82 -25.13 -1.66
CA PRO A 50 1.39 -25.13 -1.30
C PRO A 50 1.12 -24.43 0.04
N GLN A 51 2.14 -24.33 0.90
CA GLN A 51 2.00 -23.77 2.26
C GLN A 51 1.81 -22.25 2.22
N GLY A 52 2.49 -21.54 1.31
CA GLY A 52 2.37 -20.07 1.18
C GLY A 52 0.96 -19.62 0.81
N ARG A 53 0.31 -20.34 -0.12
CA ARG A 53 -1.09 -20.10 -0.49
C ARG A 53 -2.05 -20.36 0.66
N GLY A 54 -1.85 -21.46 1.40
CA GLY A 54 -2.67 -21.79 2.56
C GLY A 54 -2.59 -20.76 3.69
N ILE A 55 -1.42 -20.13 3.89
CA ILE A 55 -1.24 -19.04 4.86
C ILE A 55 -2.04 -17.81 4.44
N ILE A 56 -1.94 -17.37 3.19
CA ILE A 56 -2.68 -16.20 2.68
C ILE A 56 -4.19 -16.45 2.76
N GLU A 57 -4.64 -17.65 2.38
CA GLU A 57 -6.05 -18.03 2.46
C GLU A 57 -6.56 -18.00 3.91
N ARG A 58 -5.79 -18.53 4.86
CA ARG A 58 -6.14 -18.48 6.28
C ARG A 58 -6.18 -17.03 6.79
N VAL A 59 -5.21 -16.20 6.43
CA VAL A 59 -5.21 -14.76 6.79
C VAL A 59 -6.44 -14.04 6.21
N HIS A 60 -6.80 -14.31 4.97
CA HIS A 60 -8.02 -13.76 4.35
C HIS A 60 -9.27 -14.14 5.16
N GLN A 61 -9.37 -15.40 5.58
CA GLN A 61 -10.51 -15.89 6.37
C GLN A 61 -10.55 -15.31 7.79
N THR A 62 -9.40 -15.26 8.47
CA THR A 62 -9.32 -14.85 9.88
C THR A 62 -9.43 -13.35 10.06
N ILE A 63 -8.94 -12.53 9.12
CA ILE A 63 -8.85 -11.08 9.25
C ILE A 63 -9.75 -10.38 8.23
N LEU A 64 -9.50 -10.56 6.93
CA LEU A 64 -10.10 -9.72 5.89
C LEU A 64 -11.60 -9.93 5.73
N TYR A 65 -12.10 -11.18 5.79
CA TYR A 65 -13.54 -11.43 5.73
C TYR A 65 -14.26 -10.92 6.97
N LYS A 66 -13.65 -10.98 8.16
CA LYS A 66 -14.24 -10.41 9.37
C LYS A 66 -14.42 -8.90 9.22
N ILE A 67 -13.38 -8.19 8.78
CA ILE A 67 -13.43 -6.74 8.55
C ILE A 67 -14.47 -6.42 7.47
N GLY A 68 -14.39 -7.08 6.32
CA GLY A 68 -15.27 -6.81 5.18
C GLY A 68 -16.75 -6.94 5.55
N ARG A 69 -17.11 -7.98 6.32
CA ARG A 69 -18.50 -8.25 6.75
C ARG A 69 -19.06 -7.24 7.75
N GLN A 70 -18.26 -6.34 8.32
CA GLN A 70 -18.76 -5.25 9.16
C GLN A 70 -19.47 -4.17 8.34
N PHE A 71 -19.23 -4.12 7.02
CA PHE A 71 -19.77 -3.09 6.15
C PHE A 71 -20.97 -3.59 5.35
N GLU A 72 -22.00 -2.76 5.25
CA GLU A 72 -23.19 -3.05 4.43
C GLU A 72 -22.87 -3.17 2.94
N THR A 73 -21.74 -2.61 2.49
CA THR A 73 -21.25 -2.69 1.12
C THR A 73 -20.48 -3.98 0.82
N TYR A 74 -20.41 -4.93 1.76
CA TYR A 74 -19.75 -6.22 1.55
C TYR A 74 -20.43 -7.01 0.43
N HIS A 75 -19.62 -7.47 -0.53
CA HIS A 75 -20.09 -8.21 -1.71
C HIS A 75 -19.34 -9.53 -1.93
N GLY A 76 -18.68 -10.05 -0.89
CA GLY A 76 -17.93 -11.30 -0.95
C GLY A 76 -18.80 -12.54 -0.70
N THR A 77 -18.15 -13.70 -0.58
CA THR A 77 -18.82 -14.99 -0.37
C THR A 77 -19.72 -14.96 0.86
N GLY A 78 -20.96 -15.43 0.69
CA GLY A 78 -22.01 -15.49 1.72
C GLY A 78 -22.94 -14.27 1.76
N ALA A 79 -22.73 -13.24 0.93
CA ALA A 79 -23.63 -12.11 0.84
C ALA A 79 -24.86 -12.41 -0.04
N ASP A 80 -26.03 -11.91 0.36
CA ASP A 80 -27.25 -11.98 -0.46
C ASP A 80 -27.12 -11.10 -1.72
N LYS A 81 -27.32 -11.71 -2.90
CA LYS A 81 -27.05 -11.06 -4.19
C LYS A 81 -27.96 -9.87 -4.44
N ASP A 82 -29.21 -9.94 -4.00
CA ASP A 82 -30.19 -8.87 -4.20
C ASP A 82 -29.85 -7.67 -3.31
N THR A 83 -29.51 -7.91 -2.04
CA THR A 83 -29.02 -6.89 -1.12
C THR A 83 -27.77 -6.20 -1.64
N VAL A 84 -26.77 -6.97 -2.09
CA VAL A 84 -25.53 -6.43 -2.68
C VAL A 84 -25.83 -5.52 -3.87
N ARG A 85 -26.72 -5.95 -4.77
CA ARG A 85 -27.11 -5.17 -5.94
C ARG A 85 -27.82 -3.88 -5.54
N GLN A 86 -28.75 -3.94 -4.59
CA GLN A 86 -29.48 -2.77 -4.10
C GLN A 86 -28.54 -1.74 -3.46
N VAL A 87 -27.68 -2.18 -2.54
CA VAL A 87 -26.68 -1.33 -1.88
C VAL A 87 -25.73 -0.71 -2.90
N SER A 88 -25.13 -1.53 -3.76
CA SER A 88 -24.15 -1.04 -4.75
C SER A 88 -24.76 0.00 -5.69
N THR A 89 -25.97 -0.26 -6.20
CA THR A 89 -26.64 0.67 -7.11
C THR A 89 -27.02 1.97 -6.42
N ALA A 90 -27.45 1.90 -5.16
CA ALA A 90 -27.82 3.08 -4.39
C ALA A 90 -26.60 3.95 -4.02
N VAL A 91 -25.49 3.32 -3.61
CA VAL A 91 -24.20 4.00 -3.35
C VAL A 91 -23.66 4.68 -4.60
N ILE A 92 -23.64 3.99 -5.75
CA ILE A 92 -23.19 4.59 -7.02
C ILE A 92 -24.10 5.77 -7.42
N SER A 93 -25.42 5.65 -7.21
CA SER A 93 -26.35 6.74 -7.49
C SER A 93 -26.09 7.96 -6.59
N LEU A 94 -25.82 7.73 -5.31
CA LEU A 94 -25.49 8.78 -4.35
C LEU A 94 -24.18 9.50 -4.70
N ASP A 95 -23.11 8.77 -5.04
CA ASP A 95 -21.84 9.35 -5.47
C ASP A 95 -22.01 10.23 -6.72
N LYS A 96 -22.75 9.74 -7.73
CA LYS A 96 -23.06 10.53 -8.93
C LYS A 96 -23.84 11.81 -8.61
N ALA A 97 -24.81 11.75 -7.70
CA ALA A 97 -25.59 12.92 -7.28
C ALA A 97 -24.72 13.95 -6.56
N LYS A 98 -23.85 13.50 -5.64
CA LYS A 98 -22.89 14.37 -4.94
C LYS A 98 -21.93 15.06 -5.90
N ARG A 99 -21.37 14.34 -6.87
CA ARG A 99 -20.47 14.93 -7.90
C ARG A 99 -21.15 15.99 -8.77
N LYS A 100 -22.47 15.90 -8.93
CA LYS A 100 -23.28 16.89 -9.67
C LYS A 100 -23.76 18.06 -8.79
N GLY A 101 -23.43 18.09 -7.50
CA GLY A 101 -23.88 19.14 -6.59
C GLY A 101 -25.37 19.11 -6.27
N ALA A 102 -26.02 17.94 -6.34
CA ALA A 102 -27.44 17.82 -6.06
C ALA A 102 -27.76 18.22 -4.61
N THR A 103 -28.73 19.11 -4.42
CA THR A 103 -29.19 19.59 -3.11
C THR A 103 -30.32 18.76 -2.52
N GLN A 104 -31.08 18.05 -3.37
CA GLN A 104 -32.14 17.13 -2.97
C GLN A 104 -31.81 15.71 -3.41
N LEU A 105 -31.96 14.75 -2.50
CA LEU A 105 -31.71 13.33 -2.74
C LEU A 105 -33.03 12.58 -2.96
N THR A 106 -33.03 11.65 -3.91
CA THR A 106 -34.12 10.68 -4.07
C THR A 106 -34.18 9.73 -2.87
N PRO A 107 -35.31 9.05 -2.60
CA PRO A 107 -35.42 8.09 -1.48
C PRO A 107 -34.32 7.02 -1.50
N LYS A 108 -33.95 6.53 -2.68
CA LYS A 108 -32.85 5.56 -2.87
C LYS A 108 -31.48 6.12 -2.47
N GLN A 109 -31.20 7.38 -2.82
CA GLN A 109 -29.94 8.04 -2.48
C GLN A 109 -29.88 8.37 -0.99
N GLN A 110 -31.00 8.81 -0.41
CA GLN A 110 -31.12 9.06 1.03
C GLN A 110 -30.87 7.77 1.82
N TRP A 111 -31.46 6.65 1.40
CA TRP A 111 -31.21 5.33 2.01
C TRP A 111 -29.74 4.90 1.94
N ALA A 112 -29.00 5.29 0.90
CA ALA A 112 -27.58 4.96 0.76
C ALA A 112 -26.64 5.81 1.62
N VAL A 113 -27.12 6.90 2.23
CA VAL A 113 -26.28 7.76 3.07
C VAL A 113 -25.76 6.94 4.26
N GLY A 114 -24.43 6.94 4.43
CA GLY A 114 -23.75 6.22 5.53
C GLY A 114 -23.43 4.76 5.26
N LYS A 115 -23.97 4.14 4.19
CA LYS A 115 -23.70 2.71 3.88
C LYS A 115 -22.27 2.46 3.40
N LEU A 116 -21.74 3.37 2.57
CA LEU A 116 -20.34 3.31 2.15
C LEU A 116 -19.48 3.92 3.28
N PRO A 117 -18.54 3.16 3.87
CA PRO A 117 -17.67 3.71 4.90
C PRO A 117 -16.79 4.81 4.32
N SER A 118 -16.50 5.81 5.15
CA SER A 118 -15.41 6.74 4.86
C SER A 118 -14.07 6.00 4.87
N TRP A 119 -13.06 6.61 4.23
CA TRP A 119 -11.71 6.05 4.22
C TRP A 119 -11.16 5.81 5.63
N ASN A 120 -11.40 6.73 6.56
CA ASN A 120 -10.95 6.60 7.95
C ASN A 120 -11.66 5.47 8.70
N GLN A 121 -12.97 5.29 8.48
CA GLN A 121 -13.70 4.15 9.07
C GLN A 121 -13.17 2.81 8.56
N PHE A 122 -12.86 2.72 7.26
CA PHE A 122 -12.26 1.52 6.69
C PHE A 122 -10.86 1.24 7.29
N LEU A 123 -10.00 2.27 7.37
CA LEU A 123 -8.68 2.13 7.98
C LEU A 123 -8.75 1.73 9.45
N GLN A 124 -9.69 2.30 10.20
CA GLN A 124 -9.92 1.95 11.60
C GLN A 124 -10.31 0.49 11.75
N ALA A 125 -11.29 0.00 10.98
CA ALA A 125 -11.71 -1.40 11.02
C ALA A 125 -10.55 -2.36 10.65
N CYS A 126 -9.72 -1.98 9.68
CA CYS A 126 -8.51 -2.72 9.34
C CYS A 126 -7.53 -2.79 10.52
N GLN A 127 -7.27 -1.67 11.20
CA GLN A 127 -6.39 -1.63 12.35
C GLN A 127 -6.93 -2.48 13.50
N GLU A 128 -8.23 -2.37 13.82
CA GLU A 128 -8.89 -3.17 14.84
C GLU A 128 -8.82 -4.68 14.54
N GLY A 129 -9.03 -5.09 13.28
CA GLY A 129 -8.90 -6.48 12.87
C GLY A 129 -7.46 -7.03 12.98
N ILE A 130 -6.47 -6.19 12.65
CA ILE A 130 -5.05 -6.52 12.84
C ILE A 130 -4.71 -6.64 14.33
N ASP A 131 -5.22 -5.73 15.16
CA ASP A 131 -4.97 -5.72 16.60
C ASP A 131 -5.66 -6.91 17.31
N GLU A 132 -6.89 -7.26 16.91
CA GLU A 132 -7.57 -8.46 17.39
C GLU A 132 -6.73 -9.71 17.08
N TYR A 133 -6.28 -9.86 15.83
CA TYR A 133 -5.46 -10.99 15.43
C TYR A 133 -4.15 -11.05 16.21
N ASN A 134 -3.40 -9.95 16.26
CA ASN A 134 -2.09 -9.93 16.89
C ASN A 134 -2.15 -10.13 18.41
N ASN A 135 -3.20 -9.67 19.08
CA ASN A 135 -3.26 -9.65 20.54
C ASN A 135 -4.17 -10.72 21.16
N LYS A 136 -5.08 -11.33 20.39
CA LYS A 136 -6.06 -12.31 20.91
C LYS A 136 -6.02 -13.66 20.22
N HIS A 137 -5.50 -13.76 18.99
CA HIS A 137 -5.47 -15.03 18.27
C HIS A 137 -4.23 -15.84 18.67
N GLU A 138 -4.44 -16.98 19.33
CA GLU A 138 -3.36 -17.90 19.70
C GLU A 138 -3.07 -18.90 18.58
N HIS A 139 -1.77 -19.13 18.32
CA HIS A 139 -1.33 -20.10 17.33
C HIS A 139 -0.67 -21.31 17.99
N ARG A 140 -1.09 -22.50 17.58
CA ARG A 140 -0.45 -23.75 18.01
C ARG A 140 1.02 -23.80 17.59
N GLU A 141 1.36 -23.32 16.38
CA GLU A 141 2.74 -23.28 15.90
C GLU A 141 3.64 -22.32 16.71
N LEU A 142 3.03 -21.38 17.44
CA LEU A 142 3.74 -20.45 18.33
C LEU A 142 3.76 -20.93 19.79
N GLY A 143 3.35 -22.18 20.06
CA GLY A 143 3.27 -22.72 21.41
C GLY A 143 2.10 -22.17 22.22
N GLY A 144 0.98 -21.84 21.56
CA GLY A 144 -0.19 -21.24 22.20
C GLY A 144 -0.06 -19.73 22.48
N MET A 145 0.98 -19.09 21.94
CA MET A 145 1.14 -17.63 22.05
C MET A 145 0.41 -16.89 20.95
N THR A 146 0.03 -15.65 21.23
CA THR A 146 -0.40 -14.69 20.22
C THR A 146 0.80 -14.16 19.42
N PRO A 147 0.60 -13.66 18.19
CA PRO A 147 1.69 -13.06 17.40
C PRO A 147 2.41 -11.94 18.16
N ALA A 148 1.68 -11.10 18.90
CA ALA A 148 2.27 -10.00 19.68
C ALA A 148 3.13 -10.51 20.84
N GLN A 149 2.68 -11.55 21.56
CA GLN A 149 3.47 -12.18 22.62
C GLN A 149 4.75 -12.80 22.05
N LYS A 150 4.62 -13.55 20.95
CA LYS A 150 5.78 -14.16 20.31
C LYS A 150 6.78 -13.12 19.82
N ARG A 151 6.29 -12.05 19.20
CA ARG A 151 7.14 -10.92 18.78
C ARG A 151 7.90 -10.33 19.96
N ARG A 152 7.23 -10.04 21.08
CA ARG A 152 7.87 -9.49 22.29
C ARG A 152 9.00 -10.38 22.78
N GLN A 153 8.74 -11.69 22.90
CA GLN A 153 9.74 -12.67 23.31
C GLN A 153 10.97 -12.69 22.38
N LEU A 154 10.77 -12.53 21.06
CA LEU A 154 11.88 -12.50 20.10
C LEU A 154 12.65 -11.18 20.19
N MET A 155 11.97 -10.05 20.39
CA MET A 155 12.61 -8.74 20.52
C MET A 155 13.45 -8.64 21.81
N GLU A 156 13.05 -9.27 22.90
CA GLU A 156 13.84 -9.33 24.15
C GLU A 156 15.21 -10.01 23.97
N LYS A 157 15.35 -10.87 22.96
CA LYS A 157 16.59 -11.59 22.65
C LYS A 157 17.43 -10.89 21.58
N MET A 158 16.90 -9.85 20.96
CA MET A 158 17.52 -9.18 19.83
C MET A 158 18.43 -8.06 20.32
N ASN A 159 19.58 -7.89 19.68
CA ASN A 159 20.41 -6.72 19.93
C ASN A 159 19.69 -5.47 19.37
N PRO A 160 19.43 -4.42 20.18
CA PRO A 160 18.81 -3.19 19.68
C PRO A 160 19.58 -2.55 18.53
N ASP A 161 20.90 -2.72 18.45
CA ASP A 161 21.73 -2.16 17.38
C ASP A 161 21.49 -2.84 16.01
N ASP A 162 20.87 -4.02 16.00
CA ASP A 162 20.47 -4.71 14.77
C ASP A 162 19.16 -4.14 14.18
N LEU A 163 18.46 -3.25 14.91
CA LEU A 163 17.23 -2.60 14.45
C LEU A 163 17.53 -1.28 13.76
N VAL A 164 17.44 -1.30 12.42
CA VAL A 164 17.55 -0.07 11.62
C VAL A 164 16.16 0.50 11.34
N PHE A 165 15.95 1.75 11.75
CA PHE A 165 14.72 2.49 11.46
C PHE A 165 14.98 3.60 10.44
N VAL A 166 14.03 3.80 9.54
CA VAL A 166 14.02 4.96 8.64
C VAL A 166 13.49 6.18 9.38
N THR A 167 14.15 7.32 9.21
CA THR A 167 13.62 8.61 9.65
C THR A 167 12.37 8.99 8.84
N PRO A 168 11.51 9.89 9.35
CA PRO A 168 10.37 10.39 8.59
C PRO A 168 10.75 11.04 7.24
N VAL A 169 11.95 11.64 7.16
CA VAL A 169 12.46 12.23 5.92
C VAL A 169 12.81 11.13 4.93
N GLU A 170 13.60 10.14 5.35
CA GLU A 170 13.97 8.99 4.51
C GLU A 170 12.74 8.21 4.05
N ALA A 171 11.77 7.95 4.93
CA ALA A 171 10.55 7.25 4.59
C ALA A 171 9.74 8.00 3.51
N ARG A 172 9.66 9.33 3.60
CA ARG A 172 9.02 10.16 2.56
C ARG A 172 9.74 10.06 1.23
N ASP A 173 11.06 9.94 1.24
CA ASP A 173 11.85 9.90 0.02
C ASP A 173 11.93 8.51 -0.61
N LEU A 174 12.02 7.45 0.20
CA LEU A 174 12.19 6.06 -0.23
C LEU A 174 10.90 5.46 -0.77
N PHE A 175 9.75 5.75 -0.15
CA PHE A 175 8.48 5.13 -0.49
C PHE A 175 7.57 6.01 -1.37
N ARG A 176 8.08 7.13 -1.88
CA ARG A 176 7.32 8.00 -2.79
C ARG A 176 7.41 7.47 -4.22
N PRO A 177 6.28 7.30 -4.94
CA PRO A 177 6.30 6.89 -6.33
C PRO A 177 7.16 7.84 -7.16
N SER A 178 8.02 7.24 -7.98
CA SER A 178 8.89 7.98 -8.88
C SER A 178 8.81 7.45 -10.30
N THR A 179 9.17 8.31 -11.25
CA THR A 179 9.25 7.94 -12.65
C THR A 179 10.44 8.62 -13.31
N LEU A 180 11.15 7.89 -14.16
CA LEU A 180 12.22 8.47 -14.95
C LEU A 180 11.61 9.29 -16.09
N ARG A 181 12.10 10.51 -16.28
CA ARG A 181 11.77 11.38 -17.41
C ARG A 181 13.02 11.99 -18.00
N VAL A 182 12.99 12.17 -19.31
CA VAL A 182 14.01 12.92 -20.03
C VAL A 182 13.64 14.40 -19.96
N ALA A 183 14.54 15.24 -19.46
CA ALA A 183 14.37 16.69 -19.54
C ALA A 183 14.57 17.15 -21.00
N GLN A 184 13.64 17.96 -21.51
CA GLN A 184 13.72 18.56 -22.84
C GLN A 184 13.74 20.08 -22.73
N ARG A 185 14.87 20.70 -23.04
CA ARG A 185 15.04 22.17 -23.01
C ARG A 185 14.61 22.81 -21.68
N GLY A 186 14.99 22.18 -20.56
CA GLY A 186 14.60 22.66 -19.22
C GLY A 186 13.15 22.37 -18.84
N TRP A 187 12.43 21.50 -19.56
CA TRP A 187 11.06 21.10 -19.23
C TRP A 187 10.94 19.61 -18.98
N LEU A 188 10.07 19.26 -18.04
CA LEU A 188 9.69 17.89 -17.68
C LEU A 188 8.18 17.72 -17.85
N GLN A 189 7.76 16.70 -18.60
CA GLN A 189 6.35 16.35 -18.73
C GLN A 189 5.96 15.30 -17.70
N LEU A 190 5.03 15.68 -16.82
CA LEU A 190 4.45 14.79 -15.82
C LEU A 190 2.92 14.84 -15.91
N PHE A 191 2.31 13.70 -16.24
CA PHE A 191 0.91 13.61 -16.64
C PHE A 191 0.61 14.62 -17.77
N ASN A 192 -0.35 15.54 -17.54
CA ASN A 192 -0.73 16.58 -18.49
C ASN A 192 -0.07 17.94 -18.18
N ASN A 193 0.89 17.99 -17.24
CA ASN A 193 1.53 19.23 -16.79
C ASN A 193 2.99 19.31 -17.28
N LEU A 194 3.41 20.53 -17.65
CA LEU A 194 4.81 20.86 -17.93
C LEU A 194 5.43 21.53 -16.71
N ILE A 195 6.58 21.02 -16.28
CA ILE A 195 7.29 21.48 -15.09
C ILE A 195 8.64 22.04 -15.53
N ALA A 196 8.91 23.30 -15.18
CA ALA A 196 10.19 23.94 -15.45
C ALA A 196 11.29 23.35 -14.54
N HIS A 197 12.46 23.11 -15.11
CA HIS A 197 13.65 22.57 -14.46
C HIS A 197 14.86 23.38 -14.93
N SER A 198 15.70 23.80 -13.99
CA SER A 198 16.84 24.71 -14.26
C SER A 198 18.07 24.04 -14.90
N GLY A 199 17.99 22.75 -15.28
CA GLY A 199 19.08 22.04 -15.95
C GLY A 199 19.04 22.21 -17.48
N GLU A 200 20.14 22.70 -18.06
CA GLU A 200 20.28 23.03 -19.48
C GLU A 200 20.54 21.83 -20.42
N GLN A 201 20.82 20.63 -19.90
CA GLN A 201 21.16 19.46 -20.73
C GLN A 201 20.18 18.29 -20.56
N THR A 202 20.08 17.46 -21.60
CA THR A 202 19.25 16.25 -21.65
C THR A 202 19.80 15.20 -20.67
N PHE A 203 19.14 15.05 -19.52
CA PHE A 203 19.43 13.99 -18.55
C PHE A 203 18.17 13.22 -18.18
N CYS A 204 18.33 11.97 -17.74
CA CYS A 204 17.29 11.21 -17.06
C CYS A 204 17.15 11.72 -15.63
N VAL A 205 15.97 12.25 -15.28
CA VAL A 205 15.65 12.73 -13.94
C VAL A 205 14.64 11.77 -13.30
N GLU A 206 14.90 11.37 -12.06
CA GLU A 206 13.90 10.66 -11.25
C GLU A 206 12.93 11.69 -10.66
N LEU A 207 11.72 11.76 -11.24
CA LEU A 207 10.65 12.60 -10.75
C LEU A 207 9.92 11.88 -9.63
N LYS A 208 9.99 12.41 -8.40
CA LYS A 208 9.12 11.94 -7.32
C LYS A 208 7.79 12.68 -7.37
N VAL A 209 6.70 11.94 -7.57
CA VAL A 209 5.36 12.51 -7.77
C VAL A 209 4.67 12.73 -6.42
N PHE A 210 4.03 13.88 -6.27
CA PHE A 210 3.22 14.23 -5.10
C PHE A 210 1.75 14.03 -5.42
N THR A 211 1.03 13.31 -4.55
CA THR A 211 -0.43 13.27 -4.56
C THR A 211 -0.92 13.68 -3.17
N ASN A 212 -0.81 14.97 -2.84
CA ASN A 212 -1.64 15.55 -1.79
C ASN A 212 -2.67 16.46 -2.46
N ALA A 213 -3.80 16.68 -1.77
CA ALA A 213 -4.94 17.49 -2.23
C ALA A 213 -4.61 18.97 -2.55
N LEU A 214 -3.34 19.38 -2.46
CA LEU A 214 -2.82 20.64 -2.97
C LEU A 214 -1.56 20.37 -3.81
N PRO A 215 -1.59 20.64 -5.14
CA PRO A 215 -0.51 20.32 -6.08
C PRO A 215 0.58 21.41 -6.09
N GLN A 216 1.27 21.65 -4.96
CA GLN A 216 2.13 22.85 -4.87
C GLN A 216 3.61 22.62 -4.53
N THR A 217 4.07 21.39 -4.34
CA THR A 217 5.51 21.16 -4.13
C THR A 217 5.95 19.89 -4.81
N LEU A 218 6.87 20.01 -5.77
CA LEU A 218 7.53 18.88 -6.44
C LEU A 218 9.01 18.91 -6.05
N HIS A 219 9.52 17.81 -5.51
CA HIS A 219 10.92 17.65 -5.19
C HIS A 219 11.60 16.96 -6.37
N LEU A 220 12.41 17.73 -7.09
CA LEU A 220 13.20 17.27 -8.22
C LEU A 220 14.56 16.82 -7.68
N TYR A 221 14.87 15.54 -7.86
CA TYR A 221 16.20 15.02 -7.58
C TYR A 221 16.87 14.71 -8.93
N SER A 222 17.87 15.50 -9.30
CA SER A 222 18.70 15.19 -10.46
C SER A 222 19.80 14.23 -10.04
N PHE A 223 19.78 13.01 -10.58
CA PHE A 223 20.95 12.14 -10.57
C PHE A 223 21.48 12.11 -11.99
N ALA A 224 22.72 12.56 -12.19
CA ALA A 224 23.38 12.42 -13.48
C ALA A 224 23.65 10.94 -13.72
N ILE A 225 22.75 10.25 -14.42
CA ILE A 225 23.06 8.95 -14.99
C ILE A 225 23.97 9.27 -16.18
N SER A 226 25.26 8.93 -16.04
CA SER A 226 26.27 9.08 -17.09
C SER A 226 25.72 8.58 -18.43
N GLN A 227 26.02 9.32 -19.48
CA GLN A 227 25.53 9.14 -20.85
C GLN A 227 25.23 7.68 -21.18
N ILE A 228 23.97 7.38 -21.49
CA ILE A 228 23.58 6.13 -22.12
C ILE A 228 24.30 6.11 -23.48
N PRO A 229 25.25 5.19 -23.73
CA PRO A 229 25.84 5.08 -25.05
C PRO A 229 24.75 4.62 -26.02
N TYR A 230 24.69 5.30 -27.16
CA TYR A 230 23.78 5.03 -28.27
C TYR A 230 23.87 3.59 -28.78
#